data_AF-A0A7C0U748-F1
#
_entry.id   AF-A0A7C0U748-F1
#
_cell.length_a   1.000
_cell.length_b   1.000
_cell.length_c   1.000
_cell.angle_alpha   90.00
_cell.angle_beta   90.00
_cell.angle_gamma   90.00
#
_symmetry.space_group_name_H-M   'P 1'
#
loop_
_entity.id
_entity.type
_entity.pdbx_description
1 polymer ?
#
loop_
_entity_poly.entity_id
_entity_poly.type
_entity_poly.pdbx_seq_one_letter_code
_entity_poly.pdbx_strand_id
1 'polypeptide(L)' 'MKEEPKKTVLFLCWGNACRSIMAEALTKHYWGDRVEALSSGI' A
#
# COMPACT_ATOMS: atom_id res chain seq x y z
N MET A 1 16.91 16.36 -11.83
CA MET A 1 15.68 16.35 -11.01
C MET A 1 15.79 15.12 -10.12
N LYS A 2 15.92 15.29 -8.80
CA LYS A 2 16.15 14.16 -7.89
C LYS A 2 14.79 13.51 -7.65
N GLU A 3 14.55 12.31 -8.16
CA GLU A 3 13.38 11.53 -7.76
C GLU A 3 13.55 11.17 -6.28
N GLU A 4 12.73 11.76 -5.41
CA GLU A 4 12.64 11.31 -4.04
C GLU A 4 12.08 9.88 -4.02
N PRO A 5 12.66 8.96 -3.24
CA PRO A 5 12.16 7.61 -3.15
C PRO A 5 10.71 7.62 -2.66
N LYS A 6 9.84 6.84 -3.33
CA LYS A 6 8.45 6.67 -2.91
C LYS A 6 8.42 6.17 -1.48
N LYS A 7 7.54 6.75 -0.66
CA LYS A 7 7.33 6.26 0.71
C LYS A 7 6.64 4.91 0.64
N THR A 8 7.09 3.96 1.46
CA THR A 8 6.46 2.62 1.54
C THR A 8 5.46 2.57 2.69
N VAL A 9 4.29 1.98 2.44
CA VAL A 9 3.22 1.78 3.43
C VAL A 9 2.79 0.32 3.44
N LEU A 10 2.75 -0.30 4.62
CA LEU A 10 2.26 -1.66 4.84
C LEU A 10 0.92 -1.63 5.59
N PHE A 11 -0.12 -2.18 4.97
CA PHE A 11 -1.43 -2.39 5.58
C PHE A 11 -1.53 -3.79 6.20
N LEU A 12 -1.86 -3.86 7.48
CA LEU A 12 -2.00 -5.12 8.21
C LEU A 12 -3.47 -5.41 8.53
N CYS A 13 -3.89 -6.65 8.31
CA CYS A 13 -5.11 -7.19 8.93
C CYS A 13 -4.85 -8.62 9.40
N TRP A 14 -5.84 -9.28 10.01
CA TRP A 14 -5.65 -10.66 10.48
C TRP A 14 -5.34 -11.63 9.33
N GLY A 15 -6.24 -11.78 8.36
CA GLY A 15 -6.14 -12.85 7.34
C GLY A 15 -5.66 -12.44 5.96
N ASN A 16 -5.14 -11.22 5.78
CA ASN A 16 -4.87 -10.62 4.47
C ASN A 16 -5.97 -10.84 3.42
N ALA A 17 -7.26 -10.78 3.79
CA ALA A 17 -8.35 -11.25 2.94
C ALA A 17 -9.39 -10.19 2.59
N CYS A 18 -9.50 -9.11 3.39
CA CYS A 18 -10.49 -8.06 3.16
C CYS A 18 -9.86 -6.67 3.25
N ARG A 19 -9.60 -6.20 4.48
CA ARG A 19 -9.25 -4.80 4.78
C ARG A 19 -7.91 -4.38 4.19
N SER A 20 -6.86 -5.18 4.41
CA SER A 20 -5.50 -4.86 3.98
C SER A 20 -5.36 -4.88 2.46
N ILE A 21 -5.94 -5.87 1.76
CA ILE A 21 -5.97 -5.93 0.29
C ILE A 21 -6.72 -4.72 -0.29
N MET A 22 -7.90 -4.40 0.25
CA MET A 22 -8.68 -3.25 -0.22
C MET A 22 -7.90 -1.94 -0.05
N ALA A 23 -7.22 -1.76 1.09
CA ALA A 23 -6.39 -0.58 1.34
C ALA A 23 -5.19 -0.48 0.37
N GLU A 24 -4.52 -1.60 0.07
CA GLU A 24 -3.45 -1.63 -0.92
C GLU A 24 -3.95 -1.22 -2.31
N ALA A 25 -5.05 -1.84 -2.77
CA ALA A 25 -5.63 -1.58 -4.09
C ALA A 25 -6.06 -0.11 -4.25
N LEU A 26 -6.76 0.45 -3.25
CA LEU A 26 -7.15 1.85 -3.25
C LEU A 26 -5.92 2.77 -3.25
N THR A 27 -4.90 2.43 -2.46
CA THR A 27 -3.68 3.26 -2.39
C THR A 27 -2.93 3.28 -3.70
N LYS A 28 -2.80 2.13 -4.38
CA LYS A 28 -2.20 2.03 -5.72
C LYS A 28 -3.01 2.81 -6.75
N HIS A 29 -4.35 2.75 -6.68
CA HIS A 29 -5.22 3.46 -7.62
C HIS A 29 -5.12 4.98 -7.51
N TYR A 30 -5.12 5.53 -6.29
CA TYR A 30 -5.15 6.98 -6.07
C TYR A 30 -3.75 7.61 -5.89
N TRP A 31 -2.75 6.86 -5.43
CA TRP A 31 -1.43 7.38 -5.05
C TRP A 31 -0.24 6.53 -5.53
N GLY A 32 -0.42 5.64 -6.52
CA GLY A 32 0.64 4.76 -7.03
C GLY A 32 1.90 5.49 -7.52
N ASP A 33 1.79 6.75 -7.93
CA ASP A 33 2.93 7.57 -8.35
C ASP A 33 3.74 8.14 -7.17
N ARG A 34 3.18 8.14 -5.95
CA ARG A 34 3.77 8.79 -4.77
C ARG A 34 4.13 7.82 -3.65
N VAL A 35 3.46 6.68 -3.59
CA VAL A 35 3.54 5.73 -2.47
C VAL A 35 3.63 4.30 -3.01
N GLU A 36 4.55 3.52 -2.44
CA GLU A 36 4.60 2.06 -2.62
C GLU A 36 3.71 1.42 -1.55
N ALA A 37 2.63 0.75 -1.97
CA ALA A 37 1.66 0.16 -1.05
C ALA A 37 1.77 -1.37 -1.01
N LEU A 38 1.79 -1.94 0.19
CA LEU A 38 1.89 -3.38 0.48
C LEU A 38 0.78 -3.80 1.46
N SER A 39 0.39 -5.08 1.45
CA SER A 39 -0.52 -5.66 2.44
C SER A 39 -0.03 -7.01 2.99
N SER A 40 -0.35 -7.30 4.25
CA SER A 40 -0.08 -8.60 4.88
C SER A 40 -1.12 -8.98 5.94
N GLY A 41 -1.11 -10.27 6.29
CA GLY A 41 -1.76 -10.86 7.45
C GLY A 41 -0.84 -10.83 8.68
N ILE A 42 -1.41 -11.02 9.87
CA ILE A 42 -0.66 -11.39 11.09
C ILE A 42 -0.65 -12.91 11.20
#